data_AF-A0A6G9RN47-F1
#
_entry.id   AF-A0A6G9RN47-F1
#
_cell.length_a   1.000
_cell.length_b   1.000
_cell.length_c   1.000
_cell.angle_alpha   90.00
_cell.angle_beta   90.00
_cell.angle_gamma   90.00
#
_symmetry.space_group_name_H-M   'P 1'
#
loop_
_entity.id
_entity.type
_entity.pdbx_description
1 polymer ?
#
loop_
_entity_poly.entity_id
_entity_poly.type
_entity_poly.pdbx_seq_one_letter_code
_entity_poly.pdbx_strand_id
1 'polypeptide(L)'
;MSFYNKPYSTIFSDKRLSAFDKLIFLNTESWFSYYSKTKPQSVCCIYFSQLCKQLACEFNEIMDAYCKLKKYGYVNSHPNGAHGSQSVWIYGMDNEGKVVIE
;
A
#
# COMPACT_ATOMS: atom_id res chain seq x y z
N MET A 1 11.01 -9.72 -4.34
CA MET A 1 10.60 -8.30 -4.32
C MET A 1 9.30 -8.20 -3.56
N SER A 2 9.27 -7.40 -2.50
CA SER A 2 8.08 -7.15 -1.67
C SER A 2 7.80 -5.65 -1.61
N PHE A 3 6.58 -5.23 -1.26
CA PHE A 3 6.27 -3.80 -1.04
C PHE A 3 6.29 -3.40 0.45
N TYR A 4 6.63 -4.37 1.31
CA TYR A 4 6.66 -4.25 2.76
C TYR A 4 8.05 -4.61 3.31
N ASN A 5 8.43 -3.98 4.43
CA ASN A 5 9.70 -4.22 5.13
C ASN A 5 9.55 -5.19 6.32
N LYS A 6 8.31 -5.49 6.71
CA LYS A 6 8.00 -6.39 7.83
C LYS A 6 7.49 -7.74 7.32
N PRO A 7 7.71 -8.85 8.04
CA PRO A 7 7.15 -10.13 7.64
C PRO A 7 5.62 -10.03 7.50
N TYR A 8 5.08 -10.52 6.38
CA TYR A 8 3.64 -10.47 6.05
C TYR A 8 2.75 -10.90 7.21
N SER A 9 3.09 -11.99 7.89
CA SER A 9 2.31 -12.53 9.02
C SER A 9 2.14 -11.56 10.18
N THR A 10 3.03 -10.58 10.34
CA THR A 10 2.99 -9.62 11.45
C THR A 10 1.88 -8.59 11.32
N ILE A 11 1.29 -8.40 10.14
CA ILE A 11 0.19 -7.44 9.97
C ILE A 11 -1.10 -7.93 10.65
N PHE A 12 -1.37 -9.23 10.59
CA PHE A 12 -2.61 -9.81 11.11
C PHE A 12 -2.64 -9.83 12.64
N SER A 13 -1.47 -9.94 13.27
CA SER A 13 -1.30 -9.90 14.71
C SER A 13 -1.15 -8.50 15.30
N ASP A 14 -0.95 -7.45 14.48
CA ASP A 14 -0.85 -6.08 14.97
C ASP A 14 -2.22 -5.56 15.45
N LYS A 15 -2.32 -5.26 16.74
CA LYS A 15 -3.52 -4.74 17.41
C LYS A 15 -3.75 -3.24 17.16
N ARG A 16 -2.74 -2.53 16.65
CA ARG A 16 -2.84 -1.09 16.30
C ARG A 16 -3.53 -0.87 14.96
N LEU A 17 -3.70 -1.94 14.17
CA LEU A 17 -4.37 -1.94 12.89
C LEU A 17 -5.79 -2.50 13.04
N SER A 18 -6.76 -1.77 12.52
CA SER A 18 -8.14 -2.22 12.39
C SER A 18 -8.27 -3.31 11.31
N ALA A 19 -9.42 -3.99 11.27
CA ALA A 19 -9.74 -4.91 10.19
C ALA A 19 -9.72 -4.20 8.82
N PHE A 20 -10.15 -2.94 8.76
CA PHE A 20 -10.13 -2.14 7.55
C PHE A 20 -8.71 -1.81 7.09
N ASP A 21 -7.81 -1.43 8.01
CA ASP A 21 -6.41 -1.18 7.66
C ASP A 21 -5.74 -2.43 7.07
N LYS A 22 -6.08 -3.62 7.59
CA LYS A 22 -5.61 -4.91 7.08
C LYS A 22 -6.21 -5.23 5.71
N LEU A 23 -7.47 -4.88 5.47
CA LEU A 23 -8.12 -5.02 4.16
C LEU A 23 -7.44 -4.15 3.10
N ILE A 24 -7.11 -2.90 3.43
CA ILE A 24 -6.36 -2.00 2.54
C ILE A 24 -5.00 -2.59 2.18
N PHE A 25 -4.29 -3.17 3.15
CA PHE A 25 -3.02 -3.84 2.89
C PHE A 25 -3.17 -5.03 1.93
N LEU A 26 -4.16 -5.91 2.14
CA LEU A 26 -4.44 -7.05 1.25
C LEU A 26 -4.77 -6.59 -0.18
N ASN A 27 -5.55 -5.51 -0.30
CA ASN A 27 -5.88 -4.92 -1.60
C ASN A 27 -4.61 -4.38 -2.29
N THR A 28 -3.76 -3.68 -1.54
CA THR A 28 -2.47 -3.15 -2.01
C THR A 28 -1.56 -4.27 -2.50
N GLU A 29 -1.48 -5.39 -1.77
CA GLU A 29 -0.69 -6.56 -2.16
C GLU A 29 -1.16 -7.16 -3.49
N SER A 30 -2.48 -7.26 -3.68
CA SER A 30 -3.05 -7.77 -4.92
C SER A 30 -2.66 -6.90 -6.11
N TRP A 31 -2.79 -5.58 -5.98
CA TRP A 31 -2.36 -4.64 -7.01
C TRP A 31 -0.86 -4.70 -7.28
N PHE A 32 -0.03 -4.73 -6.24
CA PHE A 32 1.41 -4.83 -6.37
C PHE A 32 1.84 -6.15 -7.06
N SER A 33 1.20 -7.27 -6.70
CA SER A 33 1.44 -8.58 -7.33
C SER A 33 1.06 -8.59 -8.81
N TYR A 34 -0.03 -7.89 -9.17
CA TYR A 34 -0.43 -7.74 -10.57
C TYR A 34 0.57 -6.87 -11.35
N TYR A 35 0.95 -5.72 -10.81
CA TYR A 35 1.90 -4.79 -11.44
C TYR A 35 3.29 -5.42 -11.58
N SER A 36 3.81 -6.08 -10.55
CA SER A 36 5.12 -6.74 -10.62
C SER A 36 5.20 -7.85 -11.68
N LYS A 37 4.06 -8.50 -12.02
CA LYS A 37 4.01 -9.50 -13.09
C LYS A 37 3.86 -8.90 -14.48
N THR A 38 3.12 -7.80 -14.61
CA THR A 38 2.75 -7.20 -15.90
C THR A 38 3.67 -6.05 -16.33
N LYS A 39 4.25 -5.34 -15.35
CA LYS A 39 5.12 -4.17 -15.48
C LYS A 39 6.23 -4.21 -14.41
N PRO A 40 7.15 -5.19 -14.47
CA PRO A 40 8.13 -5.47 -13.41
C PRO A 40 9.12 -4.33 -13.11
N GLN A 41 9.22 -3.32 -13.98
CA GLN A 41 10.11 -2.17 -13.81
C GLN A 41 9.34 -0.87 -13.52
N SER A 42 8.02 -0.94 -13.29
CA SER A 42 7.18 0.25 -13.07
C SER A 42 6.61 0.26 -11.67
N VAL A 43 6.54 1.45 -11.08
CA VAL A 43 5.88 1.67 -9.80
C VAL A 43 4.42 1.25 -9.90
N CYS A 44 3.94 0.57 -8.85
CA CYS A 44 2.52 0.29 -8.72
C CYS A 44 1.81 1.56 -8.26
N CYS A 45 1.08 2.21 -9.16
CA CYS A 45 0.25 3.37 -8.84
C CYS A 45 -1.21 2.94 -8.73
N ILE A 46 -1.83 3.20 -7.58
CA ILE A 46 -3.21 2.85 -7.28
C ILE A 46 -4.00 4.15 -7.06
N TYR A 47 -5.09 4.34 -7.79
CA TYR A 47 -5.92 5.53 -7.64
C TYR A 47 -6.96 5.33 -6.54
N PHE A 48 -7.11 6.32 -5.64
CA PHE A 48 -8.09 6.23 -4.55
C PHE A 48 -9.51 6.12 -5.07
N SER A 49 -9.85 6.76 -6.19
CA SER A 49 -11.16 6.62 -6.82
C SER A 49 -11.50 5.18 -7.23
N GLN A 50 -10.49 4.38 -7.59
CA GLN A 50 -10.67 2.95 -7.87
C GLN A 50 -10.92 2.17 -6.57
N LEU A 51 -10.17 2.49 -5.52
CA LEU A 51 -10.33 1.85 -4.21
C LEU A 51 -11.68 2.20 -3.57
N CYS A 52 -12.10 3.47 -3.58
CA CYS A 52 -13.41 3.90 -3.09
C CYS A 52 -14.54 3.14 -3.78
N LYS A 53 -14.45 2.95 -5.11
CA LYS A 53 -15.44 2.18 -5.88
C LYS A 53 -15.42 0.69 -5.53
N GLN A 54 -14.23 0.10 -5.41
CA GLN A 54 -14.07 -1.33 -5.15
C GLN A 54 -14.49 -1.72 -3.73
N LEU A 55 -14.20 -0.85 -2.76
CA LEU A 55 -14.40 -1.13 -1.33
C LEU A 55 -15.64 -0.45 -0.76
N ALA A 56 -16.36 0.34 -1.58
CA ALA A 56 -17.54 1.11 -1.18
C ALA A 56 -17.29 1.97 0.08
N CYS A 57 -16.15 2.67 0.11
CA CYS A 57 -15.71 3.45 1.27
C CYS A 57 -15.21 4.84 0.87
N GLU A 58 -15.17 5.74 1.85
CA GLU A 58 -14.81 7.13 1.64
C GLU A 58 -13.30 7.30 1.47
N PHE A 59 -12.91 8.30 0.67
CA PHE A 59 -11.50 8.63 0.41
C PHE A 59 -10.70 8.80 1.70
N ASN A 60 -11.29 9.47 2.70
CA ASN A 60 -10.64 9.76 3.97
C ASN A 60 -10.30 8.48 4.75
N GLU A 61 -11.20 7.48 4.73
CA GLU A 61 -10.97 6.22 5.42
C GLU A 61 -9.79 5.45 4.80
N ILE A 62 -9.74 5.41 3.47
CA ILE A 62 -8.65 4.76 2.73
C ILE A 62 -7.33 5.48 2.99
N MET A 63 -7.34 6.82 2.95
CA MET A 63 -6.16 7.63 3.24
C MET A 63 -5.63 7.39 4.66
N ASP A 64 -6.52 7.39 5.66
CA ASP A 64 -6.15 7.13 7.05
C ASP A 64 -5.54 5.73 7.23
N ALA A 65 -6.08 4.73 6.54
CA ALA A 65 -5.52 3.38 6.53
C ALA A 65 -4.11 3.34 5.94
N TYR A 66 -3.87 3.95 4.77
CA TYR A 66 -2.53 4.04 4.19
C TYR A 66 -1.56 4.81 5.09
N CYS A 67 -1.99 5.89 5.73
CA CYS A 67 -1.20 6.65 6.69
C CYS A 67 -0.74 5.76 7.87
N LYS A 68 -1.64 4.93 8.43
CA LYS A 68 -1.27 3.98 9.49
C LYS A 68 -0.33 2.88 8.98
N LEU A 69 -0.64 2.27 7.84
CA LEU A 69 0.18 1.21 7.27
C LEU A 69 1.61 1.69 6.99
N LYS A 70 1.75 2.91 6.45
CA LYS A 70 3.04 3.56 6.27
C LYS A 70 3.74 3.87 7.59
N LYS A 71 3.03 4.50 8.54
CA LYS A 71 3.56 4.82 9.88
C LYS A 71 4.12 3.58 10.58
N TYR A 72 3.49 2.43 10.40
CA TYR A 72 3.92 1.17 11.00
C TYR A 72 4.81 0.32 10.10
N GLY A 73 5.22 0.81 8.92
CA GLY A 73 6.20 0.14 8.05
C GLY A 73 5.67 -1.09 7.30
N TYR A 74 4.35 -1.19 7.10
CA TYR A 74 3.70 -2.24 6.31
C TYR A 74 3.58 -1.90 4.83
N VAL A 75 3.66 -0.62 4.46
CA VAL A 75 3.63 -0.19 3.06
C VAL A 75 4.77 0.80 2.84
N ASN A 76 5.61 0.52 1.85
CA ASN A 76 6.54 1.51 1.30
C ASN A 76 5.86 2.26 0.17
N SER A 77 5.48 3.50 0.46
CA SER A 77 4.89 4.39 -0.51
C SER A 77 5.46 5.80 -0.36
N HIS A 78 5.59 6.53 -1.47
CA HIS A 78 5.83 7.95 -1.37
C HIS A 78 4.54 8.62 -0.90
N PRO A 79 4.62 9.56 0.05
CA PRO A 79 3.55 10.52 0.17
C PRO A 79 3.80 11.52 -0.97
N ASN A 80 2.94 11.56 -1.99
CA ASN A 80 2.44 12.90 -2.29
C ASN A 80 1.29 13.16 -1.33
N GLY A 81 1.70 13.33 -0.08
CA GLY A 81 0.93 13.84 1.04
C GLY A 81 0.85 15.35 0.96
N ALA A 82 0.37 15.86 -0.18
CA ALA A 82 -0.42 17.08 -0.14
C ALA A 82 -1.88 16.60 -0.08
N HIS A 83 -2.65 17.10 0.89
CA HIS A 83 -4.11 17.00 0.86
C HIS A 83 -4.59 17.32 -0.58
N GLY A 84 -4.97 16.30 -1.35
CA GLY A 84 -5.32 16.44 -2.77
C GLY A 84 -4.77 15.39 -3.74
N SER A 85 -3.76 14.57 -3.37
CA SER A 85 -3.30 13.50 -4.27
C SER A 85 -4.35 12.40 -4.41
N GLN A 86 -4.75 12.09 -5.64
CA GLN A 86 -5.77 11.09 -5.96
C GLN A 86 -5.20 9.66 -6.13
N SER A 87 -3.92 9.45 -5.84
CA SER A 87 -3.28 8.14 -5.94
C SER A 87 -2.20 7.89 -4.89
N VAL A 88 -1.91 6.60 -4.66
CA VAL A 88 -0.80 6.09 -3.86
C VAL A 88 0.19 5.35 -4.76
N TRP A 89 1.47 5.60 -4.55
CA TRP A 89 2.58 5.04 -5.32
C TRP A 89 3.31 4.03 -4.44
N ILE A 90 3.25 2.76 -4.81
CA ILE A 90 3.75 1.62 -4.04
C ILE A 90 5.06 1.13 -4.65
N TYR A 91 6.11 1.12 -3.84
CA TYR A 91 7.46 0.77 -4.26
C TYR A 91 7.80 -0.68 -4.03
N GLY A 92 8.57 -1.24 -4.96
CA GLY A 92 9.18 -2.55 -4.80
C GLY A 92 10.47 -2.45 -4.02
N MET A 93 10.66 -3.36 -3.07
CA MET A 93 11.85 -3.49 -2.23
C MET A 93 12.60 -4.78 -2.55
N ASP A 94 13.93 -4.72 -2.48
CA ASP A 94 14.78 -5.91 -2.45
C ASP A 94 14.82 -6.56 -1.05
N ASN A 95 15.58 -7.65 -0.93
CA ASN A 95 15.73 -8.39 0.32
C ASN A 95 16.55 -7.65 1.38
N GLU A 96 17.23 -6.55 1.02
CA GLU A 96 17.99 -5.68 1.92
C GLU A 96 17.16 -4.47 2.39
N GLY A 97 15.92 -4.34 1.90
CA GLY A 97 15.05 -3.21 2.22
C GLY A 97 15.40 -1.93 1.47
N LYS A 98 16.04 -2.04 0.29
CA LYS A 98 16.26 -0.91 -0.62
C LYS A 98 15.17 -0.86 -1.69
N VAL A 99 14.77 0.35 -2.08
CA VAL A 99 13.83 0.59 -3.19
C VAL A 99 14.51 0.16 -4.49
N VAL A 100 13.85 -0.70 -5.25
CA VAL A 100 14.32 -1.20 -6.57
C VAL A 100 13.42 -0.78 -7.73
N ILE A 101 12.27 -0.19 -7.43
CA ILE A 101 11.34 0.40 -8.40
C ILE A 101 10.86 1.71 -7.80
N GLU A 102 11.15 2.83 -8.47
CA GLU A 102 10.82 4.22 -8.09
C GLU A 102 10.03 4.95 -9.17
#